data_AF-A0A9P1D089-F1
#
_entry.id   AF-A0A9P1D089-F1
#
_cell.length_a   1.000
_cell.length_b   1.000
_cell.length_c   1.000
_cell.angle_alpha   90.00
_cell.angle_beta   90.00
_cell.angle_gamma   90.00
#
_symmetry.space_group_name_H-M   'P 1'
#
loop_
_entity.id
_entity.type
_entity.pdbx_description
1 polymer ?
#
loop_
_entity_poly.entity_id
_entity_poly.type
_entity_poly.pdbx_seq_one_letter_code
_entity_poly.pdbx_strand_id
1 'polypeptide(L)'
;MAKGSLKPTHPRTCCPEPVPISHDLQEPKAVQVLSCQATGHDIRWQGNMARVVCPAHCEREPAAVAVGTGVHPLGSPICLGAIVDRVLPVYGGEMMLTKAAPIQAQRILGQPAGLESYSGGESNVAVSVSATGLKGEAWHGYPTDTLDLSPSLPPEHVVQDCMETFDKLPLETFGDSVIINCPGRCGGAGKLAGTLIYSPDSSMCWAAEHAKVIGPRGGRAMVTRRHGQNEFFGSTEGSEQSQDAPGANASYTVALPTSDVLARMAAPKKTFL
;
A
#
# COMPACT_ATOMS: atom_id res chain seq x y z
N MET A 1 32.52 -36.30 58.49
CA MET A 1 31.76 -35.06 58.22
C MET A 1 32.11 -34.57 56.82
N ALA A 2 31.30 -34.94 55.83
CA ALA A 2 31.48 -34.52 54.44
C ALA A 2 30.79 -33.18 54.23
N LYS A 3 31.55 -32.12 53.89
CA LYS A 3 31.00 -30.82 53.49
C LYS A 3 30.81 -30.82 51.97
N GLY A 4 29.57 -31.04 51.54
CA GLY A 4 29.15 -30.86 50.15
C GLY A 4 29.14 -29.37 49.79
N SER A 5 29.81 -29.05 48.68
CA SER A 5 29.86 -27.71 48.10
C SER A 5 28.63 -27.50 47.21
N LEU A 6 27.73 -26.60 47.59
CA LEU A 6 26.67 -26.08 46.73
C LEU A 6 26.96 -24.61 46.41
N LYS A 7 27.16 -24.30 45.12
CA LYS A 7 27.00 -22.96 44.54
C LYS A 7 26.45 -23.05 43.11
N PRO A 8 25.72 -22.02 42.66
CA PRO A 8 24.48 -22.18 41.91
C PRO A 8 24.67 -22.18 40.39
N THR A 9 23.91 -23.02 39.71
CA THR A 9 23.69 -22.99 38.26
C THR A 9 22.86 -21.76 37.90
N HIS A 10 23.49 -20.75 37.31
CA HIS A 10 22.77 -19.72 36.55
C HIS A 10 22.30 -20.34 35.23
N PRO A 11 20.99 -20.35 34.90
CA PRO A 11 20.58 -20.60 33.53
C PRO A 11 20.94 -19.38 32.69
N ARG A 12 21.79 -19.58 31.66
CA ARG A 12 21.96 -18.60 30.58
C ARG A 12 20.67 -18.58 29.77
N THR A 13 19.70 -17.79 30.17
CA THR A 13 18.66 -17.32 29.25
C THR A 13 19.25 -16.13 28.50
N CYS A 14 20.00 -16.45 27.45
CA CYS A 14 20.27 -15.53 26.37
C CYS A 14 18.95 -14.95 25.88
N CYS A 15 18.97 -13.66 25.59
CA CYS A 15 17.89 -12.89 24.97
C CYS A 15 17.14 -13.72 23.92
N PRO A 16 15.80 -13.54 23.77
CA PRO A 16 15.13 -14.08 22.60
C PRO A 16 15.88 -13.57 21.37
N GLU A 17 16.33 -14.50 20.53
CA GLU A 17 16.93 -14.15 19.24
C GLU A 17 15.96 -13.19 18.51
N PRO A 18 16.47 -12.11 17.88
CA PRO A 18 15.62 -11.26 17.08
C PRO A 18 14.99 -12.13 16.00
N VAL A 19 13.66 -12.26 16.03
CA VAL A 19 12.89 -12.89 14.96
C VAL A 19 13.38 -12.25 13.68
N PRO A 20 13.98 -13.01 12.74
CA PRO A 20 14.35 -12.43 11.47
C PRO A 20 13.04 -12.02 10.80
N ILE A 21 12.77 -10.71 10.75
CA ILE A 21 11.83 -10.15 9.79
C ILE A 21 12.53 -10.30 8.43
N SER A 22 12.52 -11.52 7.93
CA SER A 22 13.03 -11.91 6.63
C SER A 22 11.83 -11.97 5.70
N HIS A 23 11.64 -10.92 4.89
CA HIS A 23 11.52 -11.01 3.43
C HIS A 23 10.64 -12.10 2.78
N ASP A 24 9.68 -12.69 3.48
CA ASP A 24 8.78 -13.71 2.92
C ASP A 24 7.39 -13.17 2.56
N LEU A 25 7.29 -11.85 2.35
CA LEU A 25 6.31 -11.34 1.38
C LEU A 25 6.86 -11.66 -0.01
N GLN A 26 6.83 -12.95 -0.36
CA GLN A 26 7.23 -13.40 -1.67
C GLN A 26 6.21 -12.86 -2.67
N GLU A 27 6.69 -12.01 -3.57
CA GLU A 27 5.86 -11.42 -4.62
C GLU A 27 5.13 -12.54 -5.39
N PRO A 28 3.79 -12.43 -5.55
CA PRO A 28 3.02 -13.41 -6.30
C PRO A 28 3.56 -13.64 -7.71
N LYS A 29 4.13 -14.83 -7.93
CA LYS A 29 4.66 -15.22 -9.26
C LYS A 29 3.57 -15.53 -10.27
N ALA A 30 2.44 -16.07 -9.80
CA ALA A 30 1.36 -16.51 -10.65
C ALA A 30 0.42 -15.35 -10.99
N VAL A 31 0.26 -15.09 -12.29
CA VAL A 31 -0.63 -14.06 -12.82
C VAL A 31 -2.04 -14.63 -13.00
N GLN A 32 -3.06 -13.85 -12.61
CA GLN A 32 -4.47 -14.22 -12.75
C GLN A 32 -5.17 -13.28 -13.73
N VAL A 33 -5.73 -13.82 -14.80
CA VAL A 33 -6.52 -13.04 -15.77
C VAL A 33 -7.93 -12.86 -15.22
N LEU A 34 -8.41 -11.62 -15.17
CA LEU A 34 -9.70 -11.25 -14.61
C LEU A 34 -10.75 -11.02 -15.71
N SER A 35 -12.03 -11.08 -15.31
CA SER A 35 -13.11 -10.44 -16.07
C SER A 35 -13.32 -9.01 -15.55
N CYS A 36 -14.01 -8.16 -16.32
CA CYS A 36 -14.29 -6.78 -15.88
C CYS A 36 -15.20 -6.70 -14.65
N GLN A 37 -15.94 -7.76 -14.34
CA GLN A 37 -16.81 -7.85 -13.15
C GLN A 37 -16.09 -8.45 -11.94
N ALA A 38 -14.86 -8.96 -12.10
CA ALA A 38 -14.13 -9.60 -11.02
C ALA A 38 -13.88 -8.62 -9.86
N THR A 39 -14.12 -9.11 -8.64
CA THR A 39 -13.93 -8.39 -7.38
C THR A 39 -12.81 -9.03 -6.58
N GLY A 40 -12.45 -8.43 -5.44
CA GLY A 40 -11.49 -9.00 -4.51
C GLY A 40 -11.86 -10.38 -3.95
N HIS A 41 -13.13 -10.79 -4.04
CA HIS A 41 -13.58 -12.14 -3.66
C HIS A 41 -13.17 -13.21 -4.66
N ASP A 42 -12.92 -12.84 -5.92
CA ASP A 42 -12.57 -13.76 -7.00
C ASP A 42 -11.06 -14.02 -7.09
N ILE A 43 -10.27 -13.29 -6.30
CA ILE A 43 -8.81 -13.32 -6.34
C ILE A 43 -8.25 -14.45 -5.48
N ARG A 44 -7.33 -15.24 -6.04
CA ARG A 44 -6.47 -16.14 -5.25
C ARG A 44 -5.31 -15.35 -4.68
N TRP A 45 -5.44 -14.91 -3.45
CA TRP A 45 -4.42 -14.14 -2.72
C TRP A 45 -3.24 -15.03 -2.28
N GLN A 46 -2.01 -14.52 -2.40
CA GLN A 46 -0.81 -15.08 -1.80
C GLN A 46 -0.40 -14.18 -0.63
N GLY A 47 -0.75 -14.58 0.59
CA GLY A 47 -0.74 -13.67 1.73
C GLY A 47 -1.75 -12.52 1.51
N ASN A 48 -1.26 -11.29 1.52
CA ASN A 48 -2.05 -10.09 1.22
C ASN A 48 -1.81 -9.55 -0.19
N MET A 49 -1.10 -10.27 -1.08
CA MET A 49 -0.79 -9.78 -2.42
C MET A 49 -1.38 -10.68 -3.49
N ALA A 50 -1.66 -10.10 -4.66
CA ALA A 50 -1.98 -10.85 -5.86
C ALA A 50 -1.48 -10.11 -7.11
N ARG A 51 -1.05 -10.87 -8.11
CA ARG A 51 -0.68 -10.35 -9.43
C ARG A 51 -1.79 -10.68 -10.41
N VAL A 52 -2.31 -9.66 -11.09
CA VAL A 52 -3.51 -9.78 -11.94
C VAL A 52 -3.34 -9.09 -13.27
N VAL A 53 -4.09 -9.55 -14.27
CA VAL A 53 -4.20 -8.89 -15.59
C VAL A 53 -5.67 -8.57 -15.85
N CYS A 54 -5.92 -7.29 -16.10
CA CYS A 54 -7.23 -6.79 -16.50
C CYS A 54 -7.34 -6.74 -18.02
N PRO A 55 -8.50 -7.13 -18.59
CA PRO A 55 -8.78 -6.96 -20.01
C PRO A 55 -9.04 -5.47 -20.33
N ALA A 56 -9.04 -5.15 -21.62
CA ALA A 56 -9.37 -3.82 -22.11
C ALA A 56 -10.87 -3.49 -21.94
N HIS A 57 -11.15 -2.20 -21.87
CA HIS A 57 -12.45 -1.58 -21.94
C HIS A 57 -13.41 -1.90 -20.79
N CYS A 58 -12.88 -2.17 -19.60
CA CYS A 58 -13.72 -2.43 -18.43
C CYS A 58 -14.52 -1.22 -17.94
N GLU A 59 -14.21 0.00 -18.40
CA GLU A 59 -15.07 1.18 -18.22
C GLU A 59 -16.43 1.07 -18.93
N ARG A 60 -16.57 0.13 -19.86
CA ARG A 60 -17.80 -0.08 -20.64
C ARG A 60 -18.65 -1.24 -20.13
N GLU A 61 -18.20 -1.94 -19.09
CA GLU A 61 -18.92 -3.07 -18.50
C GLU A 61 -20.07 -2.56 -17.63
N PRO A 62 -21.35 -2.68 -18.05
CA PRO A 62 -22.47 -2.06 -17.34
C PRO A 62 -22.74 -2.70 -15.97
N ALA A 63 -22.31 -3.95 -15.76
CA ALA A 63 -22.47 -4.62 -14.47
C ALA A 63 -21.37 -4.26 -13.45
N ALA A 64 -20.30 -3.59 -13.89
CA ALA A 64 -19.23 -3.15 -13.01
C ALA A 64 -19.53 -1.74 -12.49
N VAL A 65 -19.78 -1.60 -11.19
CA VAL A 65 -19.89 -0.29 -10.52
C VAL A 65 -18.79 -0.21 -9.46
N ALA A 66 -17.76 0.59 -9.73
CA ALA A 66 -16.67 0.80 -8.80
C ALA A 66 -17.12 1.59 -7.58
N VAL A 67 -16.63 1.20 -6.40
CA VAL A 67 -16.89 1.88 -5.13
C VAL A 67 -15.55 2.28 -4.52
N GLY A 68 -15.42 3.53 -4.07
CA GLY A 68 -14.19 4.05 -3.49
C GLY A 68 -13.14 4.51 -4.51
N THR A 69 -12.05 5.07 -4.00
CA THR A 69 -10.89 5.57 -4.76
C THR A 69 -9.62 5.39 -3.95
N GLY A 70 -8.54 5.00 -4.60
CA GLY A 70 -7.24 4.65 -3.99
C GLY A 70 -7.29 3.36 -3.19
N VAL A 71 -8.29 3.21 -2.33
CA VAL A 71 -8.64 2.00 -1.59
C VAL A 71 -10.11 1.70 -1.88
N HIS A 72 -10.39 0.45 -2.21
CA HIS A 72 -11.72 -0.01 -2.62
C HIS A 72 -12.17 -1.15 -1.68
N PRO A 73 -13.46 -1.25 -1.32
CA PRO A 73 -13.94 -2.40 -0.54
C PRO A 73 -13.76 -3.70 -1.33
N LEU A 74 -13.65 -4.85 -0.66
CA LEU A 74 -13.33 -6.14 -1.31
C LEU A 74 -14.29 -6.48 -2.47
N GLY A 75 -15.56 -6.09 -2.36
CA GLY A 75 -16.59 -6.30 -3.38
C GLY A 75 -16.59 -5.33 -4.55
N SER A 76 -15.74 -4.30 -4.55
CA SER A 76 -15.65 -3.37 -5.69
C SER A 76 -14.95 -4.05 -6.89
N PRO A 77 -15.45 -3.88 -8.13
CA PRO A 77 -14.80 -4.37 -9.34
C PRO A 77 -13.38 -3.83 -9.49
N ILE A 78 -12.43 -4.76 -9.66
CA ILE A 78 -10.99 -4.47 -9.61
C ILE A 78 -10.54 -3.61 -10.79
N CYS A 79 -10.87 -4.04 -12.00
CA CYS A 79 -10.37 -3.40 -13.22
C CYS A 79 -10.96 -1.99 -13.41
N LEU A 80 -12.26 -1.81 -13.11
CA LEU A 80 -12.89 -0.51 -13.18
C LEU A 80 -12.33 0.45 -12.12
N GLY A 81 -12.17 0.00 -10.87
CA GLY A 81 -11.57 0.82 -9.81
C GLY A 81 -10.14 1.26 -10.15
N ALA A 82 -9.33 0.36 -10.72
CA ALA A 82 -7.98 0.69 -11.17
C ALA A 82 -7.95 1.75 -12.30
N ILE A 83 -8.95 1.77 -13.18
CA ILE A 83 -9.10 2.82 -14.22
C ILE A 83 -9.52 4.16 -13.60
N VAL A 84 -10.41 4.14 -12.60
CA VAL A 84 -10.77 5.35 -11.83
C VAL A 84 -9.54 5.94 -11.14
N ASP A 85 -8.69 5.08 -10.58
CA ASP A 85 -7.46 5.46 -9.89
C ASP A 85 -6.28 5.79 -10.82
N ARG A 86 -6.46 5.61 -12.14
CA ARG A 86 -5.39 5.71 -13.17
C ARG A 86 -4.18 4.80 -12.90
N VAL A 87 -4.39 3.72 -12.16
CA VAL A 87 -3.41 2.63 -12.03
C VAL A 87 -3.32 1.85 -13.33
N LEU A 88 -4.44 1.73 -14.05
CA LEU A 88 -4.51 1.10 -15.36
C LEU A 88 -5.11 2.05 -16.40
N PRO A 89 -4.63 2.00 -17.66
CA PRO A 89 -5.34 2.62 -18.77
C PRO A 89 -6.58 1.80 -19.15
N VAL A 90 -7.43 2.38 -20.00
CA VAL A 90 -8.61 1.68 -20.56
C VAL A 90 -8.25 0.44 -21.37
N TYR A 91 -6.99 0.27 -21.78
CA TYR A 91 -6.53 -0.91 -22.51
C TYR A 91 -6.24 -2.11 -21.59
N GLY A 92 -6.42 -1.94 -20.28
CA GLY A 92 -6.10 -2.97 -19.29
C GLY A 92 -4.60 -3.08 -19.08
N GLY A 93 -4.16 -4.26 -18.65
CA GLY A 93 -2.76 -4.53 -18.34
C GLY A 93 -2.58 -5.24 -17.02
N GLU A 94 -1.31 -5.39 -16.65
CA GLU A 94 -0.91 -6.05 -15.42
C GLU A 94 -0.80 -5.04 -14.27
N MET A 95 -1.19 -5.47 -13.07
CA MET A 95 -0.94 -4.72 -11.85
C MET A 95 -0.79 -5.65 -10.66
N MET A 96 -0.25 -5.09 -9.57
CA MET A 96 -0.32 -5.71 -8.26
C MET A 96 -1.54 -5.23 -7.51
N LEU A 97 -2.11 -6.15 -6.74
CA LEU A 97 -3.09 -5.87 -5.72
C LEU A 97 -2.49 -6.15 -4.35
N THR A 98 -2.81 -5.28 -3.40
CA THR A 98 -2.65 -5.54 -1.98
C THR A 98 -4.03 -5.59 -1.35
N LYS A 99 -4.32 -6.68 -0.65
CA LYS A 99 -5.45 -6.84 0.24
C LYS A 99 -5.20 -5.97 1.46
N ALA A 100 -6.03 -4.95 1.59
CA ALA A 100 -5.94 -3.94 2.61
C ALA A 100 -6.89 -4.33 3.74
N ALA A 101 -6.34 -4.72 4.87
CA ALA A 101 -7.05 -4.79 6.13
C ALA A 101 -6.13 -4.17 7.18
N PRO A 102 -6.64 -3.41 8.15
CA PRO A 102 -5.85 -3.10 9.34
C PRO A 102 -5.44 -4.43 10.00
N ILE A 103 -4.13 -4.68 10.16
CA ILE A 103 -3.57 -6.00 10.43
C ILE A 103 -3.34 -6.17 11.94
N GLN A 104 -3.93 -7.25 12.46
CA GLN A 104 -3.74 -7.83 13.79
C GLN A 104 -4.32 -7.07 15.00
N ALA A 105 -4.09 -5.77 15.18
CA ALA A 105 -4.60 -5.04 16.35
C ALA A 105 -6.13 -4.92 16.35
N GLN A 106 -6.72 -4.67 15.18
CA GLN A 106 -8.16 -4.48 15.03
C GLN A 106 -8.97 -5.81 15.06
N ARG A 107 -8.36 -6.94 14.66
CA ARG A 107 -9.00 -8.27 14.76
C ARG A 107 -9.24 -8.71 16.20
N ILE A 108 -8.39 -8.30 17.15
CA ILE A 108 -8.56 -8.63 18.57
C ILE A 108 -9.69 -7.79 19.19
N LEU A 109 -10.01 -6.62 18.62
CA LEU A 109 -11.00 -5.67 19.12
C LEU A 109 -12.35 -5.73 18.39
N GLY A 110 -12.53 -6.64 17.44
CA GLY A 110 -13.79 -6.80 16.70
C GLY A 110 -14.12 -5.65 15.72
N GLN A 111 -13.12 -4.84 15.35
CA GLN A 111 -13.26 -3.77 14.37
C GLN A 111 -13.32 -4.34 12.94
N PRO A 112 -14.05 -3.68 12.02
CA PRO A 112 -14.18 -4.14 10.64
C PRO A 112 -12.81 -4.14 9.95
N ALA A 113 -12.52 -5.17 9.15
CA ALA A 113 -11.47 -5.04 8.15
C ALA A 113 -11.86 -3.90 7.17
N GLY A 114 -10.88 -3.23 6.55
CA GLY A 114 -11.10 -2.14 5.59
C GLY A 114 -11.21 -0.73 6.20
N LEU A 115 -11.70 0.23 5.41
CA LEU A 115 -12.01 1.61 5.84
C LEU A 115 -13.47 1.74 6.29
N GLU A 116 -13.75 2.67 7.19
CA GLU A 116 -15.12 2.96 7.65
C GLU A 116 -15.97 3.63 6.57
N SER A 117 -15.33 4.42 5.71
CA SER A 117 -15.95 5.06 4.55
C SER A 117 -15.00 5.09 3.36
N TYR A 118 -15.58 5.19 2.17
CA TYR A 118 -14.90 5.23 0.89
C TYR A 118 -15.38 6.45 0.11
N SER A 119 -14.44 7.28 -0.32
CA SER A 119 -14.73 8.42 -1.21
C SER A 119 -14.81 7.93 -2.66
N GLY A 120 -15.90 8.22 -3.34
CA GLY A 120 -16.00 8.08 -4.79
C GLY A 120 -15.23 9.18 -5.52
N GLY A 121 -14.94 8.95 -6.78
CA GLY A 121 -14.24 9.92 -7.62
C GLY A 121 -14.37 9.60 -9.09
N GLU A 122 -13.88 10.51 -9.92
CA GLU A 122 -13.95 10.38 -11.36
C GLU A 122 -12.57 10.57 -11.99
N SER A 123 -12.32 9.80 -13.05
CA SER A 123 -11.30 10.07 -14.03
C SER A 123 -11.99 10.53 -15.33
N ASN A 124 -11.21 10.91 -16.34
CA ASN A 124 -11.77 11.36 -17.61
C ASN A 124 -12.60 10.28 -18.35
N VAL A 125 -12.52 9.02 -17.92
CA VAL A 125 -13.08 7.85 -18.62
C VAL A 125 -13.90 6.92 -17.72
N ALA A 126 -13.84 7.08 -16.40
CA ALA A 126 -14.53 6.20 -15.45
C ALA A 126 -14.92 6.94 -14.16
N VAL A 127 -15.93 6.43 -13.46
CA VAL A 127 -16.41 6.98 -12.19
C VAL A 127 -16.58 5.86 -11.16
N SER A 128 -16.36 6.19 -9.89
CA SER A 128 -16.71 5.37 -8.75
C SER A 128 -17.63 6.11 -7.80
N VAL A 129 -18.39 5.37 -7.00
CA VAL A 129 -19.31 5.92 -6.02
C VAL A 129 -18.75 5.86 -4.60
N SER A 130 -19.20 6.77 -3.75
CA SER A 130 -18.90 6.75 -2.32
C SER A 130 -19.75 5.70 -1.60
N ALA A 131 -19.23 5.15 -0.51
CA ALA A 131 -19.97 4.25 0.36
C ALA A 131 -19.50 4.35 1.81
N THR A 132 -20.39 4.07 2.76
CA THR A 132 -20.11 4.04 4.19
C THR A 132 -20.62 2.74 4.80
N GLY A 133 -20.03 2.31 5.92
CA GLY A 133 -20.52 1.14 6.66
C GLY A 133 -20.33 -0.20 5.94
N LEU A 134 -19.55 -0.22 4.86
CA LEU A 134 -19.14 -1.45 4.19
C LEU A 134 -18.11 -2.16 5.06
N LYS A 135 -18.53 -3.24 5.71
CA LYS A 135 -17.66 -4.05 6.57
C LYS A 135 -16.89 -5.06 5.73
N GLY A 136 -15.63 -5.26 6.08
CA GLY A 136 -14.81 -6.30 5.49
C GLY A 136 -13.62 -5.73 4.75
N GLU A 137 -12.74 -6.62 4.32
CA GLU A 137 -11.45 -6.25 3.76
C GLU A 137 -11.60 -5.29 2.56
N ALA A 138 -10.50 -4.65 2.21
CA ALA A 138 -10.40 -3.77 1.07
C ALA A 138 -9.27 -4.25 0.16
N TRP A 139 -9.12 -3.61 -0.98
CA TRP A 139 -7.99 -3.76 -1.87
C TRP A 139 -7.52 -2.40 -2.36
N HIS A 140 -6.23 -2.29 -2.64
CA HIS A 140 -5.68 -1.22 -3.47
C HIS A 140 -4.73 -1.81 -4.49
N GLY A 141 -4.69 -1.19 -5.67
CA GLY A 141 -3.84 -1.62 -6.78
C GLY A 141 -2.70 -0.64 -7.02
N TYR A 142 -1.57 -1.14 -7.50
CA TYR A 142 -0.46 -0.30 -7.97
C TYR A 142 0.18 -0.94 -9.21
N PRO A 143 0.73 -0.13 -10.12
CA PRO A 143 1.22 -0.64 -11.39
C PRO A 143 2.51 -1.45 -11.19
N THR A 144 2.65 -2.56 -11.91
CA THR A 144 3.93 -3.30 -12.04
C THR A 144 4.71 -2.80 -13.25
N ASP A 145 3.99 -2.62 -14.34
CA ASP A 145 4.44 -2.12 -15.63
C ASP A 145 3.20 -1.75 -16.44
N THR A 146 2.87 -0.47 -16.50
CA THR A 146 1.90 0.03 -17.48
C THR A 146 2.67 0.60 -18.65
N LEU A 147 2.14 0.39 -19.87
CA LEU A 147 2.69 0.96 -21.09
C LEU A 147 2.83 2.50 -21.05
N ASP A 148 2.12 3.14 -20.12
CA ASP A 148 2.13 4.59 -19.86
C ASP A 148 3.06 5.02 -18.70
N LEU A 149 3.67 4.08 -17.95
CA LEU A 149 4.80 4.44 -17.08
C LEU A 149 5.96 4.87 -17.98
N SER A 150 6.43 6.11 -17.80
CA SER A 150 7.62 6.57 -18.52
C SER A 150 8.76 5.54 -18.41
N PRO A 151 9.47 5.20 -19.50
CA PRO A 151 10.53 4.19 -19.49
C PRO A 151 11.62 4.45 -18.43
N SER A 152 11.80 5.71 -18.05
CA SER A 152 12.46 6.08 -16.81
C SER A 152 11.40 6.19 -15.71
N LEU A 153 11.30 5.17 -14.86
CA LEU A 153 10.75 5.38 -13.53
C LEU A 153 11.43 6.63 -12.93
N PRO A 154 10.69 7.47 -12.19
CA PRO A 154 11.30 8.58 -11.48
C PRO A 154 12.49 8.05 -10.68
N PRO A 155 13.63 8.76 -10.67
CA PRO A 155 14.78 8.34 -9.86
C PRO A 155 14.34 8.16 -8.41
N GLU A 156 14.94 7.19 -7.73
CA GLU A 156 14.67 6.94 -6.32
C GLU A 156 14.74 8.24 -5.53
N HIS A 157 13.68 8.54 -4.77
CA HIS A 157 13.67 9.68 -3.86
C HIS A 157 14.25 9.25 -2.52
N VAL A 158 15.49 9.64 -2.26
CA VAL A 158 16.15 9.33 -0.98
C VAL A 158 15.68 10.32 0.07
N VAL A 159 14.88 9.84 1.02
CA VAL A 159 14.36 10.65 2.12
C VAL A 159 15.47 10.86 3.13
N GLN A 160 15.82 12.12 3.39
CA GLN A 160 16.88 12.47 4.35
C GLN A 160 16.32 12.79 5.74
N ASP A 161 15.09 13.31 5.78
CA ASP A 161 14.39 13.70 7.00
C ASP A 161 13.09 12.91 7.11
N CYS A 162 12.90 12.18 8.22
CA CYS A 162 11.68 11.42 8.48
C CYS A 162 10.42 12.30 8.53
N MET A 163 10.53 13.63 8.67
CA MET A 163 9.39 14.54 8.62
C MET A 163 8.95 14.90 7.20
N GLU A 164 9.66 14.42 6.17
CA GLU A 164 9.32 14.72 4.78
C GLU A 164 7.94 14.14 4.40
N THR A 165 7.13 14.99 3.78
CA THR A 165 5.74 14.70 3.41
C THR A 165 5.57 14.53 1.90
N PHE A 166 4.39 14.07 1.52
CA PHE A 166 4.03 13.77 0.13
C PHE A 166 4.22 14.95 -0.84
N ASP A 167 4.01 16.19 -0.39
CA ASP A 167 4.10 17.40 -1.23
C ASP A 167 5.51 17.68 -1.81
N LYS A 168 6.53 16.97 -1.33
CA LYS A 168 7.91 17.06 -1.85
C LYS A 168 8.17 16.16 -3.05
N LEU A 169 7.26 15.24 -3.35
CA LEU A 169 7.42 14.30 -4.46
C LEU A 169 6.96 14.92 -5.79
N PRO A 170 7.60 14.58 -6.92
CA PRO A 170 7.21 15.04 -8.25
C PRO A 170 6.01 14.22 -8.79
N LEU A 171 4.92 14.14 -8.03
CA LEU A 171 3.71 13.40 -8.40
C LEU A 171 2.59 14.39 -8.73
N GLU A 172 2.27 14.53 -10.01
CA GLU A 172 1.32 15.54 -10.48
C GLU A 172 -0.09 14.97 -10.64
N THR A 173 -0.20 13.72 -11.09
CA THR A 173 -1.46 13.06 -11.43
C THR A 173 -1.78 11.90 -10.48
N PHE A 174 -3.07 11.64 -10.22
CA PHE A 174 -3.46 10.43 -9.49
C PHE A 174 -3.03 9.20 -10.30
N GLY A 175 -2.52 8.18 -9.61
CA GLY A 175 -1.90 7.02 -10.22
C GLY A 175 -0.38 7.12 -10.37
N ASP A 176 0.19 8.35 -10.33
CA ASP A 176 1.64 8.52 -10.34
C ASP A 176 2.27 7.89 -9.10
N SER A 177 3.35 7.15 -9.30
CA SER A 177 4.09 6.48 -8.23
C SER A 177 5.57 6.81 -8.28
N VAL A 178 6.20 6.87 -7.11
CA VAL A 178 7.65 6.98 -6.93
C VAL A 178 8.11 6.03 -5.84
N ILE A 179 9.33 5.52 -5.99
CA ILE A 179 9.98 4.76 -4.92
C ILE A 179 10.75 5.74 -4.03
N ILE A 180 10.41 5.72 -2.74
CA ILE A 180 11.17 6.41 -1.71
C ILE A 180 12.11 5.41 -1.02
N ASN A 181 13.26 5.90 -0.57
CA ASN A 181 14.17 5.15 0.30
C ASN A 181 14.23 5.84 1.66
N CYS A 182 13.61 5.20 2.65
CA CYS A 182 13.45 5.73 3.99
C CYS A 182 14.62 5.34 4.89
N PRO A 183 15.10 6.26 5.74
CA PRO A 183 15.96 5.91 6.85
C PRO A 183 15.17 5.08 7.87
N GLY A 184 15.87 4.41 8.78
CA GLY A 184 15.21 3.67 9.85
C GLY A 184 14.76 4.56 11.00
N ARG A 185 13.75 4.07 11.74
CA ARG A 185 13.21 4.68 12.96
C ARG A 185 12.53 6.03 12.71
N CYS A 186 11.68 6.08 11.69
CA CYS A 186 10.82 7.22 11.42
C CYS A 186 9.50 7.19 12.21
N GLY A 187 9.23 6.13 12.98
CA GLY A 187 8.10 6.06 13.91
C GLY A 187 8.01 7.29 14.82
N GLY A 188 6.86 7.97 14.80
CA GLY A 188 6.61 9.20 15.57
C GLY A 188 7.12 10.49 14.94
N ALA A 189 7.72 10.45 13.74
CA ALA A 189 8.26 11.63 13.08
C ALA A 189 7.17 12.41 12.32
N GLY A 190 6.86 13.62 12.78
CA GLY A 190 5.93 14.52 12.10
C GLY A 190 4.47 14.17 12.35
N LYS A 191 3.63 14.36 11.33
CA LYS A 191 2.21 14.01 11.38
C LYS A 191 2.00 12.66 10.71
N LEU A 192 1.02 11.92 11.23
CA LEU A 192 0.51 10.73 10.56
C LEU A 192 -1.01 10.69 10.75
N ALA A 193 -1.75 10.89 9.66
CA ALA A 193 -3.19 10.82 9.63
C ALA A 193 -3.69 9.92 8.51
N GLY A 194 -4.68 9.10 8.83
CA GLY A 194 -5.23 8.08 7.93
C GLY A 194 -4.58 6.70 8.08
N THR A 195 -5.27 5.72 7.51
CA THR A 195 -4.95 4.29 7.52
C THR A 195 -5.16 3.75 6.13
N LEU A 196 -4.20 3.00 5.56
CA LEU A 196 -4.16 2.56 4.14
C LEU A 196 -4.05 3.70 3.12
N ILE A 197 -4.82 4.78 3.33
CA ILE A 197 -4.80 6.04 2.60
C ILE A 197 -4.44 7.16 3.59
N TYR A 198 -3.38 7.91 3.28
CA TYR A 198 -2.79 8.89 4.19
C TYR A 198 -2.97 10.31 3.65
N SER A 199 -3.10 11.27 4.57
CA SER A 199 -3.21 12.68 4.21
C SER A 199 -1.90 13.22 3.64
N PRO A 200 -1.91 14.19 2.70
CA PRO A 200 -0.69 14.71 2.06
C PRO A 200 0.35 15.29 3.02
N ASP A 201 -0.09 15.78 4.18
CA ASP A 201 0.78 16.34 5.22
C ASP A 201 1.35 15.29 6.19
N SER A 202 1.08 14.00 5.94
CA SER A 202 1.67 12.90 6.71
C SER A 202 3.10 12.59 6.28
N SER A 203 3.92 12.14 7.23
CA SER A 203 5.27 11.62 6.96
C SER A 203 5.18 10.35 6.11
N MET A 204 5.89 10.33 4.99
CA MET A 204 5.86 9.19 4.07
C MET A 204 6.52 7.94 4.68
N CYS A 205 7.63 8.12 5.41
CA CYS A 205 8.36 7.02 6.02
C CYS A 205 7.65 6.48 7.27
N TRP A 206 7.04 7.36 8.08
CA TRP A 206 6.21 6.90 9.19
C TRP A 206 4.97 6.16 8.67
N ALA A 207 4.32 6.66 7.61
CA ALA A 207 3.22 5.95 6.97
C ALA A 207 3.61 4.57 6.43
N ALA A 208 4.82 4.43 5.86
CA ALA A 208 5.33 3.13 5.40
C ALA A 208 5.62 2.15 6.55
N GLU A 209 6.11 2.63 7.70
CA GLU A 209 6.25 1.82 8.93
C GLU A 209 4.88 1.46 9.55
N HIS A 210 3.93 2.40 9.53
CA HIS A 210 2.55 2.18 9.99
C HIS A 210 1.86 1.10 9.16
N ALA A 211 1.93 1.20 7.84
CA ALA A 211 1.37 0.22 6.90
C ALA A 211 2.09 -1.14 6.89
N LYS A 212 3.17 -1.30 7.67
CA LYS A 212 4.05 -2.49 7.67
C LYS A 212 4.63 -2.83 6.29
N VAL A 213 4.74 -1.83 5.43
CA VAL A 213 5.43 -1.92 4.14
C VAL A 213 6.94 -1.98 4.39
N ILE A 214 7.45 -1.16 5.31
CA ILE A 214 8.83 -1.23 5.78
C ILE A 214 8.87 -1.46 7.30
N GLY A 215 10.00 -1.95 7.79
CA GLY A 215 10.26 -2.11 9.22
C GLY A 215 11.01 -0.91 9.81
N PRO A 216 11.32 -0.94 11.12
CA PRO A 216 12.00 0.15 11.83
C PRO A 216 13.47 0.35 11.39
N ARG A 217 13.98 -0.50 10.50
CA ARG A 217 15.30 -0.33 9.86
C ARG A 217 15.24 0.55 8.61
N GLY A 218 14.05 1.00 8.20
CA GLY A 218 13.84 1.73 6.96
C GLY A 218 13.81 0.80 5.76
N GLY A 219 14.00 1.38 4.57
CA GLY A 219 14.01 0.66 3.30
C GLY A 219 13.15 1.34 2.24
N ARG A 220 12.91 0.59 1.16
CA ARG A 220 12.19 1.10 -0.01
C ARG A 220 10.69 0.89 0.12
N ALA A 221 9.93 1.94 -0.19
CA ALA A 221 8.48 1.90 -0.31
C ALA A 221 8.05 2.58 -1.61
N MET A 222 6.97 2.09 -2.22
CA MET A 222 6.30 2.78 -3.31
C MET A 222 5.24 3.71 -2.73
N VAL A 223 5.32 5.00 -3.04
CA VAL A 223 4.29 6.00 -2.74
C VAL A 223 3.51 6.27 -4.02
N THR A 224 2.17 6.24 -3.95
CA THR A 224 1.30 6.53 -5.09
C THR A 224 0.33 7.65 -4.74
N ARG A 225 0.24 8.67 -5.61
CA ARG A 225 -0.71 9.77 -5.49
C ARG A 225 -2.13 9.27 -5.74
N ARG A 226 -3.05 9.59 -4.83
CA ARG A 226 -4.46 9.15 -4.86
C ARG A 226 -5.42 10.31 -4.75
N HIS A 227 -6.67 10.04 -5.16
CA HIS A 227 -7.78 10.96 -5.07
C HIS A 227 -7.91 11.56 -3.67
N GLY A 228 -8.38 12.81 -3.59
CA GLY A 228 -8.73 13.43 -2.32
C GLY A 228 -9.73 12.59 -1.52
N GLN A 229 -9.65 12.69 -0.20
CA GLN A 229 -10.58 12.03 0.70
C GLN A 229 -11.41 13.09 1.43
N ASN A 230 -12.67 12.76 1.71
CA ASN A 230 -13.54 13.63 2.51
C ASN A 230 -13.14 13.63 4.00
N GLU A 231 -12.53 12.55 4.47
CA GLU A 231 -12.04 12.36 5.83
C GLU A 231 -10.98 11.26 5.83
N PHE A 232 -10.06 11.31 6.79
CA PHE A 232 -9.05 10.28 7.03
C PHE A 232 -9.30 9.66 8.40
N PHE A 233 -9.21 8.33 8.47
CA PHE A 233 -9.43 7.56 9.69
C PHE A 233 -8.11 6.97 10.18
N GLY A 234 -7.71 7.31 11.39
CA GLY A 234 -6.54 6.79 12.06
C GLY A 234 -6.76 5.36 12.59
N SER A 235 -5.65 4.67 12.82
CA SER A 235 -5.60 3.36 13.44
C SER A 235 -4.30 3.17 14.20
N THR A 236 -4.22 2.05 14.91
CA THR A 236 -2.99 1.59 15.54
C THR A 236 -2.56 0.29 14.88
N GLU A 237 -1.33 0.27 14.35
CA GLU A 237 -0.72 -0.88 13.70
C GLU A 237 0.63 -1.20 14.39
N GLY A 238 0.62 -2.22 15.24
CA GLY A 238 1.77 -2.55 16.10
C GLY A 238 2.07 -1.43 17.09
N SER A 239 3.27 -0.85 17.02
CA SER A 239 3.70 0.32 17.82
C SER A 239 3.32 1.66 17.20
N GLU A 240 2.86 1.68 15.95
CA GLU A 240 2.62 2.92 15.22
C GLU A 240 1.16 3.32 15.33
N GLN A 241 0.90 4.60 15.59
CA GLN A 241 -0.45 5.14 15.71
C GLN A 241 -0.62 6.33 14.77
N SER A 242 -1.67 6.28 13.96
CA SER A 242 -2.15 7.38 13.12
C SER A 242 -3.39 8.03 13.73
N GLN A 243 -3.72 9.25 13.29
CA GLN A 243 -4.85 10.03 13.78
C GLN A 243 -5.92 10.22 12.71
N ASP A 244 -7.14 10.51 13.15
CA ASP A 244 -8.18 11.03 12.27
C ASP A 244 -7.82 12.43 11.78
N ALA A 245 -8.26 12.81 10.59
CA ALA A 245 -8.11 14.17 10.08
C ALA A 245 -9.23 14.55 9.10
N PRO A 246 -9.54 15.87 8.99
CA PRO A 246 -10.42 16.37 7.94
C PRO A 246 -9.93 16.01 6.53
N GLY A 247 -10.85 16.04 5.57
CA GLY A 247 -10.55 15.78 4.18
C GLY A 247 -9.52 16.69 3.54
N ALA A 248 -8.91 16.20 2.47
CA ALA A 248 -7.92 16.91 1.66
C ALA A 248 -8.13 16.58 0.17
N ASN A 249 -7.69 17.49 -0.71
CA ASN A 249 -7.87 17.37 -2.16
C ASN A 249 -6.96 16.32 -2.83
N ALA A 250 -6.05 15.74 -2.07
CA ALA A 250 -5.20 14.63 -2.48
C ALA A 250 -5.00 13.69 -1.29
N SER A 251 -4.53 12.49 -1.57
CA SER A 251 -4.03 11.55 -0.58
C SER A 251 -2.94 10.70 -1.19
N TYR A 252 -2.36 9.80 -0.41
CA TYR A 252 -1.44 8.81 -0.94
C TYR A 252 -1.59 7.44 -0.29
N THR A 253 -1.22 6.41 -1.04
CA THR A 253 -1.10 5.03 -0.54
C THR A 253 0.35 4.60 -0.59
N VAL A 254 0.75 3.70 0.31
CA VAL A 254 2.08 3.08 0.32
C VAL A 254 1.99 1.60 0.01
N ALA A 255 2.95 1.06 -0.74
CA ALA A 255 3.04 -0.36 -1.07
C ALA A 255 4.49 -0.83 -1.12
N LEU A 256 4.70 -2.14 -1.06
CA LEU A 256 5.99 -2.73 -1.36
C LEU A 256 6.29 -2.57 -2.86
N PRO A 257 7.48 -2.10 -3.25
CA PRO A 257 7.87 -2.11 -4.65
C PRO A 257 8.08 -3.54 -5.14
N THR A 258 7.59 -3.86 -6.34
CA THR A 258 7.84 -5.16 -6.97
C THR A 258 9.29 -5.29 -7.41
N SER A 259 9.74 -6.54 -7.56
CA SER A 259 11.06 -6.86 -8.10
C SER A 259 11.27 -6.28 -9.50
N ASP A 260 10.24 -6.29 -10.35
CA ASP A 260 10.27 -5.70 -11.70
C ASP A 260 10.47 -4.17 -11.66
N VAL A 261 9.77 -3.47 -10.76
CA VAL A 261 9.93 -2.02 -10.57
C VAL A 261 11.35 -1.69 -10.08
N LEU A 262 11.84 -2.43 -9.07
CA LEU A 262 13.20 -2.24 -8.54
C LEU A 262 14.28 -2.52 -9.60
N ALA A 263 14.09 -3.54 -10.44
CA ALA A 263 15.03 -3.88 -11.51
C ALA A 263 15.14 -2.77 -12.56
N ARG A 264 14.02 -2.12 -12.91
CA ARG A 264 13.99 -0.99 -13.85
C ARG A 264 14.68 0.25 -13.30
N MET A 265 14.52 0.54 -12.01
CA MET A 265 15.24 1.64 -11.37
C MET A 265 16.75 1.44 -11.37
N ALA A 266 17.21 0.18 -11.27
CA ALA A 266 18.63 -0.16 -11.30
C ALA A 266 19.21 -0.20 -12.72
N ALA A 267 18.36 -0.22 -13.76
CA ALA A 267 18.82 -0.27 -15.14
C ALA A 267 19.49 1.06 -15.53
N PRO A 268 20.66 1.04 -16.18
CA PRO A 268 21.31 2.26 -16.64
C PRO A 268 20.39 2.98 -17.64
N LYS A 269 20.26 4.31 -17.50
CA LYS A 269 19.53 5.13 -18.49
C LYS A 269 20.16 4.85 -19.86
N LYS A 270 19.41 4.22 -20.76
CA LYS A 270 19.83 4.08 -22.15
C LYS A 270 19.84 5.49 -22.75
N THR A 271 21.02 6.06 -22.89
CA THR A 271 21.22 7.26 -23.70
C THR A 271 21.02 6.84 -25.15
N PHE A 272 19.84 7.15 -25.70
CA PHE A 272 19.66 7.14 -27.14
C PHE A 272 20.42 8.35 -27.68
N LEU A 273 21.59 8.09 -28.28
CA LEU A 273 22.36 9.03 -29.08
C LEU A 273 21.72 9.19 -30.46
#